data_AF-R8N512-F1
#
_entry.id   AF-R8N512-F1
#
_cell.length_a   1.000
_cell.length_b   1.000
_cell.length_c   1.000
_cell.angle_alpha   90.00
_cell.angle_beta   90.00
_cell.angle_gamma   90.00
#
_symmetry.space_group_name_H-M   'P 1'
#
loop_
_entity.id
_entity.type
_entity.pdbx_description
1 polymer ?
#
loop_
_entity_poly.entity_id
_entity_poly.type
_entity_poly.pdbx_seq_one_letter_code
_entity_poly.pdbx_strand_id
1 'polypeptide(L)'
;MATILLTVLVVSEIANNSMDRITLNYVCLLYLGAVIFHIVTTIDTFKLASEGAFSMDERSRSFFSKAKGNMMTGSFIYVLTLLILIYFHNDYTFDTFMGYIIGSVLMYAVATGAAEFQLLAYCRFKFSSFNKTWEQHKRETPRYQKKNKKSKSKRKA
;
A
#
# COMPACT_ATOMS: atom_id res chain seq x y z
N MET A 1 -7.96 -9.86 5.38
CA MET A 1 -9.28 -10.52 5.55
C MET A 1 -10.42 -9.55 5.24
N ALA A 2 -10.51 -8.37 5.88
CA ALA A 2 -11.59 -7.40 5.63
C ALA A 2 -11.63 -6.85 4.19
N THR A 3 -10.48 -6.58 3.56
CA THR A 3 -10.41 -6.12 2.16
C THR A 3 -10.93 -7.18 1.20
N ILE A 4 -10.45 -8.43 1.30
CA ILE A 4 -10.86 -9.55 0.45
C ILE A 4 -12.38 -9.78 0.52
N LEU A 5 -12.99 -9.71 1.71
CA LEU A 5 -14.44 -9.87 1.87
C LEU A 5 -15.23 -8.73 1.21
N LEU A 6 -14.81 -7.47 1.42
CA LEU A 6 -15.39 -6.31 0.74
C LEU A 6 -15.26 -6.45 -0.78
N THR A 7 -14.17 -7.05 -1.26
CA THR A 7 -13.96 -7.22 -2.70
C THR A 7 -14.73 -8.38 -3.31
N VAL A 8 -14.90 -9.48 -2.57
CA VAL A 8 -15.80 -10.56 -2.98
C VAL A 8 -17.25 -10.08 -3.05
N LEU A 9 -17.67 -9.21 -2.12
CA LEU A 9 -19.00 -8.59 -2.14
C LEU A 9 -19.17 -7.65 -3.33
N VAL A 10 -18.23 -6.73 -3.58
CA VAL A 10 -18.29 -5.82 -4.74
C VAL A 10 -18.29 -6.59 -6.07
N VAL A 11 -17.44 -7.60 -6.21
CA VAL A 11 -17.39 -8.43 -7.44
C VAL A 11 -18.67 -9.26 -7.59
N SER A 12 -19.22 -9.81 -6.49
CA SER A 12 -20.48 -10.55 -6.54
C SER A 12 -21.66 -9.64 -6.91
N GLU A 13 -21.68 -8.41 -6.42
CA GLU A 13 -22.74 -7.44 -6.69
C GLU A 13 -22.66 -6.89 -8.12
N ILE A 14 -21.45 -6.71 -8.65
CA ILE A 14 -21.22 -6.38 -10.06
C ILE A 14 -21.60 -7.56 -10.99
N ALA A 15 -21.32 -8.80 -10.59
CA ALA A 15 -21.69 -10.00 -11.35
C ALA A 15 -23.19 -10.31 -11.33
N ASN A 16 -23.91 -9.85 -10.30
CA ASN A 16 -25.36 -10.02 -10.19
C ASN A 16 -26.16 -8.93 -10.91
N ASN A 17 -25.53 -7.79 -11.23
CA ASN A 17 -26.10 -6.82 -12.13
C ASN A 17 -26.01 -7.36 -13.56
N SER A 18 -27.01 -7.06 -14.39
CA SER A 18 -27.17 -7.54 -15.78
C SER A 18 -26.12 -6.96 -16.75
N MET A 19 -24.86 -6.95 -16.35
CA MET A 19 -23.74 -6.41 -17.08
C MET A 19 -23.30 -7.43 -18.14
N ASP A 20 -22.98 -6.95 -19.34
CA ASP A 20 -22.49 -7.84 -20.38
C ASP A 20 -21.20 -8.57 -19.92
N ARG A 21 -21.08 -9.83 -20.34
CA ARG A 21 -20.04 -10.74 -19.87
C ARG A 21 -18.64 -10.26 -20.23
N ILE A 22 -18.48 -9.50 -21.31
CA ILE A 22 -17.19 -8.92 -21.72
C ILE A 22 -16.82 -7.75 -20.80
N THR A 23 -17.80 -6.93 -20.43
CA THR A 23 -17.63 -5.82 -19.47
C THR A 23 -17.28 -6.32 -18.09
N LEU A 24 -17.93 -7.41 -17.64
CA LEU A 24 -17.57 -8.08 -16.41
C LEU A 24 -16.10 -8.56 -16.43
N ASN A 25 -15.63 -9.10 -17.56
CA ASN A 25 -14.23 -9.50 -17.69
C ASN A 25 -13.27 -8.31 -17.57
N TYR A 26 -13.58 -7.16 -18.19
CA TYR A 26 -12.73 -5.97 -18.05
C TYR A 26 -12.69 -5.43 -16.62
N VAL A 27 -13.82 -5.43 -15.92
CA VAL A 27 -13.88 -5.03 -14.50
C VAL A 27 -13.10 -6.01 -13.62
N CYS A 28 -13.21 -7.32 -13.88
CA CYS A 28 -12.40 -8.33 -13.21
C CYS A 28 -10.90 -8.16 -13.48
N LEU A 29 -10.50 -7.77 -14.69
CA LEU A 29 -9.10 -7.49 -15.03
C LEU A 29 -8.59 -6.22 -14.33
N LEU A 30 -9.38 -5.14 -14.31
CA LEU A 30 -9.06 -3.93 -13.53
C LEU A 30 -8.81 -4.27 -12.06
N TYR A 31 -9.69 -5.09 -11.49
CA TYR A 31 -9.55 -5.54 -10.12
C TYR A 31 -8.30 -6.41 -9.91
N LEU A 32 -8.05 -7.39 -10.79
CA LEU A 32 -6.85 -8.23 -10.72
C LEU A 32 -5.57 -7.38 -10.77
N GLY A 33 -5.55 -6.35 -11.63
CA GLY A 33 -4.47 -5.37 -11.70
C GLY A 33 -4.26 -4.64 -10.38
N ALA A 34 -5.33 -4.21 -9.71
CA ALA A 34 -5.25 -3.55 -8.41
C ALA A 34 -4.70 -4.48 -7.31
N VAL A 35 -5.08 -5.76 -7.31
CA VAL A 35 -4.55 -6.77 -6.38
C VAL A 35 -3.06 -7.01 -6.59
N ILE A 36 -2.63 -7.18 -7.84
CA ILE A 36 -1.21 -7.35 -8.18
C ILE A 36 -0.44 -6.09 -7.75
N PHE A 37 -0.94 -4.91 -8.10
CA PHE A 37 -0.33 -3.64 -7.72
C PHE A 37 -0.18 -3.51 -6.19
N HIS A 38 -1.20 -3.85 -5.43
CA HIS A 38 -1.16 -3.87 -3.97
C HIS A 38 -0.05 -4.80 -3.46
N ILE A 39 -0.01 -6.05 -3.91
CA ILE A 39 1.00 -7.03 -3.47
C ILE A 39 2.42 -6.54 -3.75
N VAL A 40 2.69 -6.06 -4.97
CA VAL A 40 4.04 -5.61 -5.34
C VAL A 40 4.41 -4.33 -4.59
N THR A 41 3.46 -3.40 -4.41
CA THR A 41 3.69 -2.19 -3.61
C THR A 41 3.98 -2.53 -2.15
N THR A 42 3.25 -3.49 -1.57
CA THR A 42 3.52 -4.01 -0.23
C THR A 42 4.94 -4.58 -0.13
N ILE A 43 5.37 -5.42 -1.08
CA ILE A 43 6.72 -6.00 -1.11
C ILE A 43 7.80 -4.91 -1.23
N ASP A 44 7.63 -3.95 -2.13
CA ASP A 44 8.58 -2.83 -2.32
C ASP A 44 8.71 -2.01 -1.04
N THR A 45 7.57 -1.69 -0.41
CA THR A 45 7.53 -0.94 0.85
C THR A 45 8.20 -1.71 1.99
N PHE A 46 8.04 -3.03 2.06
CA PHE A 46 8.78 -3.89 3.01
C PHE A 46 10.29 -3.93 2.73
N LYS A 47 10.72 -4.00 1.46
CA LYS A 47 12.14 -3.96 1.08
C LYS A 47 12.78 -2.64 1.49
N LEU A 48 12.14 -1.53 1.13
CA LEU A 48 12.56 -0.17 1.54
C LEU A 48 12.69 -0.06 3.06
N ALA A 49 11.75 -0.64 3.81
CA ALA A 49 11.83 -0.68 5.27
C ALA A 49 13.00 -1.52 5.79
N SER A 50 13.25 -2.68 5.19
CA SER A 50 14.34 -3.59 5.57
C SER A 50 15.72 -3.01 5.27
N GLU A 51 15.85 -2.18 4.23
CA GLU A 51 17.10 -1.53 3.85
C GLU A 51 17.41 -0.29 4.70
N GLY A 52 16.55 0.05 5.67
CA GLY A 52 16.80 1.15 6.60
C GLY A 52 16.53 2.54 6.01
N ALA A 53 15.84 2.64 4.87
CA ALA A 53 15.51 3.90 4.20
C ALA A 53 14.75 4.91 5.09
N PHE A 54 14.14 4.45 6.19
CA PHE A 54 13.45 5.29 7.18
C PHE A 54 14.35 5.81 8.32
N SER A 55 15.64 5.45 8.37
CA SER A 55 16.54 5.71 9.50
C SER A 55 17.62 6.78 9.28
N MET A 56 17.73 7.36 8.08
CA MET A 56 18.76 8.36 7.77
C MET A 56 18.18 9.76 7.57
N ASP A 57 18.64 10.67 8.43
CA ASP A 57 18.49 12.12 8.36
C ASP A 57 19.32 12.67 7.20
N GLU A 58 18.74 12.68 6.01
CA GLU A 58 19.00 13.70 5.00
C GLU A 58 17.96 13.55 3.90
N ARG A 59 16.95 14.43 3.97
CA ARG A 59 16.04 14.75 2.86
C ARG A 59 15.42 13.52 2.20
N SER A 60 14.28 13.07 2.72
CA SER A 60 13.13 12.59 1.93
C SER A 60 13.48 12.14 0.49
N ARG A 61 14.35 11.13 0.34
CA ARG A 61 14.34 10.24 -0.83
C ARG A 61 13.22 9.23 -0.56
N SER A 62 12.07 9.73 -0.11
CA SER A 62 10.86 9.97 -0.88
C SER A 62 10.28 8.61 -1.19
N PHE A 63 9.09 8.37 -0.65
CA PHE A 63 8.29 7.15 -0.70
C PHE A 63 8.12 6.51 -2.09
N PHE A 64 8.69 7.10 -3.13
CA PHE A 64 8.80 6.67 -4.51
C PHE A 64 10.25 6.34 -4.89
N SER A 65 10.62 5.08 -4.72
CA SER A 65 11.82 4.53 -5.35
C SER A 65 11.68 4.60 -6.88
N LYS A 66 12.79 4.57 -7.62
CA LYS A 66 12.77 4.50 -9.09
C LYS A 66 11.99 3.27 -9.60
N ALA A 67 11.99 2.18 -8.81
CA ALA A 67 11.19 0.99 -9.07
C ALA A 67 9.68 1.25 -8.91
N LYS A 68 9.27 1.91 -7.82
CA LYS A 68 7.87 2.31 -7.58
C LYS A 68 7.35 3.25 -8.66
N GLY A 69 8.20 4.17 -9.15
CA GLY A 69 7.87 5.05 -10.27
C GLY A 69 7.57 4.28 -11.57
N ASN A 70 8.47 3.38 -11.99
CA ASN A 70 8.25 2.56 -13.19
C ASN A 70 7.02 1.66 -13.06
N MET A 71 6.77 1.09 -11.88
CA MET A 71 5.57 0.30 -11.62
C MET A 71 4.29 1.14 -11.69
N MET A 72 4.31 2.36 -11.16
CA MET A 72 3.17 3.27 -11.21
C MET A 72 2.84 3.66 -12.65
N THR A 73 3.85 3.92 -13.47
CA THR A 73 3.69 4.17 -14.91
C THR A 73 3.10 2.95 -15.64
N GLY A 74 3.62 1.74 -15.39
CA GLY A 74 3.09 0.53 -16.01
C GLY A 74 1.64 0.25 -15.61
N SER A 75 1.33 0.41 -14.32
CA SER A 75 -0.03 0.26 -13.80
C SER A 75 -0.98 1.31 -14.38
N PHE A 76 -0.51 2.55 -14.55
CA PHE A 76 -1.29 3.62 -15.17
C PHE A 76 -1.66 3.30 -16.61
N ILE A 77 -0.69 2.84 -17.41
CA ILE A 77 -0.93 2.42 -18.80
C ILE A 77 -1.93 1.25 -18.86
N TYR A 78 -1.79 0.28 -17.96
CA TYR A 78 -2.70 -0.87 -17.88
C TYR A 78 -4.16 -0.45 -17.60
N VAL A 79 -4.38 0.37 -16.56
CA VAL A 79 -5.71 0.87 -16.19
C VAL A 79 -6.30 1.72 -17.31
N LEU A 80 -5.51 2.62 -17.90
CA LEU A 80 -5.95 3.48 -18.99
C LEU A 80 -6.37 2.67 -20.22
N THR A 81 -5.61 1.63 -20.57
CA THR A 81 -5.95 0.73 -21.68
C THR A 81 -7.29 0.02 -21.43
N LEU A 82 -7.50 -0.51 -20.23
CA LEU A 82 -8.75 -1.19 -19.89
C LEU A 82 -9.95 -0.24 -19.85
N LEU A 83 -9.78 0.98 -19.35
CA LEU A 83 -10.83 2.00 -19.36
C LEU A 83 -11.24 2.38 -20.78
N ILE A 84 -10.26 2.56 -21.68
CA ILE A 84 -10.52 2.83 -23.10
C ILE A 84 -11.30 1.66 -23.73
N LEU A 85 -10.89 0.41 -23.45
CA LEU A 85 -11.60 -0.77 -23.96
C LEU A 85 -13.04 -0.86 -23.45
N ILE A 86 -13.28 -0.58 -22.16
CA ILE A 86 -14.63 -0.55 -21.57
C ILE A 86 -15.49 0.50 -22.27
N TYR A 87 -14.94 1.70 -22.52
CA TYR A 87 -15.63 2.80 -23.19
C TYR A 87 -16.08 2.41 -24.60
N PHE A 88 -15.15 1.92 -25.43
CA PHE A 88 -15.44 1.53 -26.82
C PHE A 88 -16.37 0.32 -26.91
N HIS A 89 -16.25 -0.64 -25.99
CA HIS A 89 -17.02 -1.88 -26.07
C HIS A 89 -18.50 -1.71 -25.66
N ASN A 90 -18.77 -0.83 -24.70
CA ASN A 90 -20.13 -0.64 -24.17
C ASN A 90 -20.85 0.58 -24.73
N ASP A 91 -20.18 1.38 -25.57
CA ASP A 91 -20.66 2.68 -26.05
C ASP A 91 -21.27 3.51 -24.91
N TYR A 92 -20.55 3.53 -23.77
CA TYR A 92 -21.07 4.13 -22.55
C TYR A 92 -21.22 5.64 -22.69
N THR A 93 -22.28 6.18 -22.08
CA THR A 93 -22.40 7.61 -21.87
C THR A 93 -21.22 8.12 -21.04
N PHE A 94 -20.80 9.36 -21.30
CA PHE A 94 -19.67 9.97 -20.61
C PHE A 94 -19.83 9.94 -19.08
N ASP A 95 -21.06 10.11 -18.57
CA ASP A 95 -21.37 10.04 -17.14
C ASP A 95 -21.06 8.67 -16.52
N THR A 96 -21.48 7.59 -17.19
CA THR A 96 -21.19 6.21 -16.78
C THR A 96 -19.69 5.93 -16.82
N PHE A 97 -19.01 6.40 -17.85
CA PHE A 97 -17.55 6.27 -18.00
C PHE A 97 -16.78 6.99 -16.88
N MET A 98 -17.21 8.19 -16.50
CA MET A 98 -16.63 8.93 -15.37
C MET A 98 -16.74 8.15 -14.06
N GLY A 99 -17.83 7.41 -13.85
CA GLY A 99 -17.98 6.50 -12.72
C GLY A 99 -16.88 5.43 -12.66
N TYR A 100 -16.54 4.81 -13.79
CA TYR A 100 -15.46 3.82 -13.87
C TYR A 100 -14.07 4.43 -13.62
N ILE A 101 -13.82 5.65 -14.09
CA ILE A 101 -12.58 6.38 -13.81
C ILE A 101 -12.45 6.63 -12.31
N ILE A 102 -13.48 7.21 -11.69
CA ILE A 102 -13.49 7.54 -10.25
C ILE A 102 -13.32 6.26 -9.43
N GLY A 103 -14.06 5.20 -9.76
CA GLY A 103 -13.95 3.90 -9.09
C GLY A 103 -12.55 3.29 -9.18
N SER A 104 -11.90 3.40 -10.35
CA SER A 104 -10.53 2.92 -10.55
C SER A 104 -9.52 3.70 -9.72
N VAL A 105 -9.63 5.03 -9.68
CA VAL A 105 -8.77 5.89 -8.85
C VAL A 105 -8.93 5.54 -7.36
N LEU A 106 -10.17 5.42 -6.88
CA LEU A 106 -10.46 5.07 -5.49
C LEU A 106 -9.90 3.69 -5.14
N MET A 107 -10.08 2.69 -6.00
CA MET A 107 -9.58 1.34 -5.78
C MET A 107 -8.05 1.30 -5.64
N TYR A 108 -7.33 1.97 -6.54
CA TYR A 108 -5.86 2.02 -6.50
C TYR A 108 -5.32 2.86 -5.34
N ALA A 109 -6.03 3.92 -4.94
CA ALA A 109 -5.69 4.69 -3.75
C ALA A 109 -5.83 3.85 -2.47
N VAL A 110 -6.94 3.12 -2.32
CA VAL A 110 -7.17 2.20 -1.20
C VAL A 110 -6.13 1.07 -1.19
N ALA A 111 -5.81 0.49 -2.35
CA ALA A 111 -4.77 -0.51 -2.49
C ALA A 111 -3.40 0.00 -2.01
N THR A 112 -3.04 1.23 -2.36
CA THR A 112 -1.79 1.87 -1.93
C THR A 112 -1.78 2.10 -0.42
N GLY A 113 -2.84 2.72 0.13
CA GLY A 113 -2.93 2.99 1.56
C GLY A 113 -2.95 1.72 2.41
N ALA A 114 -3.61 0.66 1.94
CA ALA A 114 -3.63 -0.63 2.61
C ALA A 114 -2.23 -1.27 2.68
N ALA A 115 -1.40 -1.12 1.64
CA ALA A 115 -0.04 -1.65 1.60
C ALA A 115 0.84 -1.00 2.68
N GLU A 116 0.72 0.32 2.82
CA GLU A 116 1.45 1.08 3.83
C GLU A 116 0.96 0.77 5.25
N PHE A 117 -0.36 0.60 5.42
CA PHE A 117 -0.93 0.22 6.70
C PHE A 117 -0.50 -1.18 7.16
N GLN A 118 -0.39 -2.13 6.22
CA GLN A 118 0.14 -3.47 6.50
C GLN A 118 1.59 -3.42 6.97
N LEU A 119 2.42 -2.57 6.37
CA LEU A 119 3.80 -2.34 6.84
C LEU A 119 3.80 -1.80 8.27
N LEU A 120 3.00 -0.77 8.58
CA LEU A 120 2.91 -0.19 9.92
C LEU A 120 2.44 -1.21 10.97
N ALA A 121 1.43 -2.01 10.64
CA ALA A 121 0.93 -3.07 11.50
C ALA A 121 2.00 -4.14 11.75
N TYR A 122 2.73 -4.57 10.70
CA TYR A 122 3.82 -5.52 10.82
C TYR A 122 4.97 -4.98 11.69
N CYS A 123 5.37 -3.72 11.48
CA CYS A 123 6.40 -3.06 12.27
C CYS A 123 5.99 -2.97 13.75
N ARG A 124 4.73 -2.65 14.04
CA ARG A 124 4.19 -2.62 15.41
C ARG A 124 4.20 -3.99 16.08
N PHE A 125 3.90 -5.06 15.34
CA PHE A 125 3.86 -6.42 15.90
C PHE A 125 5.25 -7.02 16.08
N LYS A 126 6.16 -6.81 15.13
CA LYS A 126 7.48 -7.45 15.13
C LYS A 126 8.53 -6.74 15.98
N PHE A 127 8.49 -5.42 16.09
CA PHE A 127 9.47 -4.66 16.85
C PHE A 127 8.89 -4.15 18.17
N SER A 128 9.39 -4.67 19.28
CA SER A 128 9.01 -4.23 20.64
C SER A 128 9.25 -2.72 20.86
N SER A 129 10.13 -2.08 20.10
CA SER A 129 10.37 -0.64 20.16
C SER A 129 9.15 0.19 19.74
N PHE A 130 8.35 -0.30 18.79
CA PHE A 130 7.12 0.35 18.32
C PHE A 130 5.88 -0.03 19.13
N ASN A 131 5.92 -1.16 19.87
CA ASN A 131 4.87 -1.57 20.80
C ASN A 131 4.98 -0.86 22.17
N LYS A 132 6.02 -0.05 22.37
CA LYS A 132 6.27 0.61 23.65
C LYS A 132 5.56 1.94 23.72
N THR A 133 4.83 2.18 24.80
CA THR A 133 4.21 3.50 25.02
C THR A 133 5.27 4.59 25.15
N TRP A 134 4.97 5.79 24.68
CA TRP A 134 5.86 6.96 24.76
C TRP A 134 6.38 7.18 26.18
N GLU A 135 5.53 6.97 27.18
CA GLU A 135 5.87 7.08 28.60
C GLU A 135 6.88 6.02 29.07
N GLN A 136 6.75 4.76 28.64
CA GLN A 136 7.74 3.73 28.93
C GLN A 136 9.08 3.99 28.23
N HIS A 137 9.06 4.49 26.99
CA HIS A 137 10.28 4.87 26.28
C HIS A 137 11.02 5.97 27.04
N LYS A 138 10.32 7.05 27.42
CA LYS A 138 10.88 8.19 28.16
C LYS A 138 11.47 7.79 29.52
N ARG A 139 10.91 6.77 30.19
CA ARG A 139 11.45 6.22 31.45
C ARG A 139 12.70 5.36 31.25
N GLU A 140 12.84 4.70 30.11
CA GLU A 140 13.94 3.78 29.82
C GLU A 140 15.15 4.44 29.17
N THR A 141 14.97 5.45 28.31
CA THR A 141 16.07 6.20 27.66
C THR A 141 17.12 6.71 28.66
N PRO A 142 16.76 7.42 29.76
CA PRO A 142 17.75 7.89 30.72
C PRO A 142 18.37 6.74 31.53
N ARG A 143 17.65 5.63 31.78
CA ARG A 143 18.19 4.45 32.48
C ARG A 143 19.25 3.73 31.66
N TYR A 144 19.01 3.56 30.36
CA TYR A 144 19.99 2.98 29.43
C TYR A 144 21.23 3.88 29.28
N GLN A 145 21.06 5.20 29.15
CA GLN A 145 22.18 6.13 29.12
C GLN A 145 23.02 6.09 30.41
N LYS A 146 22.39 6.02 31.59
CA LYS A 146 23.08 5.91 32.89
C LYS A 146 23.85 4.59 33.02
N LYS A 147 23.27 3.46 32.57
CA LYS A 147 23.95 2.15 32.55
C LYS A 147 25.15 2.14 31.60
N ASN A 148 25.01 2.70 30.39
CA ASN A 148 26.11 2.77 29.42
C ASN A 148 27.27 3.64 29.90
N LYS A 149 27.00 4.77 30.57
CA LYS A 149 28.05 5.59 31.21
C LYS A 149 28.78 4.83 32.33
N LYS A 150 28.05 4.10 33.20
CA LYS A 150 28.67 3.27 34.26
C LYS A 150 29.52 2.12 33.71
N SER A 151 29.06 1.45 32.65
CA SER A 151 29.81 0.39 31.97
C SER A 151 31.12 0.92 31.34
N LYS A 152 31.07 2.05 30.63
CA LYS A 152 32.27 2.69 30.06
C LYS A 152 33.28 3.14 31.11
N SER A 153 32.82 3.60 32.29
CA SER A 153 33.70 3.98 33.40
C SER A 153 34.39 2.76 34.02
N LYS A 154 33.70 1.63 34.18
CA LYS A 154 34.28 0.38 34.71
C LYS A 154 35.26 -0.32 33.76
N ARG A 155 35.21 -0.02 32.45
CA ARG A 155 36.10 -0.60 31.44
C ARG A 155 37.38 0.22 31.21
N LYS A 156 37.46 1.40 31.82
CA LYS A 156 38.60 2.33 31.74
C LYS A 156 39.41 2.41 33.04
N ALA A 157 38.93 1.76 34.10
CA ALA A 157 39.64 1.53 35.35
C ALA A 157 40.15 0.09 35.37
#